data_AF-A0A3A9IX44-F1
#
_entry.id   AF-A0A3A9IX44-F1
#
_cell.length_a   1.000
_cell.length_b   1.000
_cell.length_c   1.000
_cell.angle_alpha   90.00
_cell.angle_beta   90.00
_cell.angle_gamma   90.00
#
_symmetry.space_group_name_H-M   'P 1'
#
loop_
_entity.id
_entity.type
_entity.pdbx_description
1 polymer ?
#
loop_
_entity_poly.entity_id
_entity_poly.type
_entity_poly.pdbx_seq_one_letter_code
_entity_poly.pdbx_strand_id
1 'polypeptide(L)'
;MRPAKSDRSDARSLAEILRMGWCREVVAKSFTSHERLALLAARRRLVNIRTDLDAQLRGLLKTFGLILGLSNTDAVVRRAERLAKGYPVISALVARLAEVRRHVVAQVAALDRDIRRLVRSEPPLKRFMAVPNVGPITAVAFLSTIDEPERFKHARDVGP
;
A
#
# COMPACT_ATOMS: atom_id res chain seq x y z
N MET A 1 33.85 -17.29 -3.05
CA MET A 1 32.59 -17.87 -3.54
C MET A 1 31.60 -17.83 -2.37
N ARG A 2 30.48 -17.09 -2.44
CA ARG A 2 29.48 -17.07 -1.35
C ARG A 2 28.82 -18.46 -1.28
N PRO A 3 28.65 -19.06 -0.09
CA PRO A 3 28.00 -20.36 0.02
C PRO A 3 26.56 -20.26 -0.50
N ALA A 4 26.13 -21.28 -1.23
CA ALA A 4 24.78 -21.37 -1.77
C ALA A 4 23.76 -21.41 -0.61
N LYS A 5 22.70 -20.61 -0.73
CA LYS A 5 21.63 -20.55 0.28
C LYS A 5 20.96 -21.92 0.39
N SER A 6 20.92 -22.46 1.61
CA SER A 6 20.24 -23.71 1.93
C SER A 6 19.63 -23.62 3.34
N ASP A 7 18.52 -24.31 3.59
CA ASP A 7 17.88 -24.31 4.92
C ASP A 7 18.85 -24.81 6.00
N ARG A 8 19.70 -25.80 5.65
CA ARG A 8 20.73 -26.33 6.55
C ARG A 8 21.79 -25.28 6.91
N SER A 9 22.28 -24.52 5.93
CA SER A 9 23.27 -23.46 6.19
C SER A 9 22.66 -22.32 7.00
N ASP A 10 21.42 -21.94 6.67
CA ASP A 10 20.71 -20.85 7.35
C ASP A 10 20.40 -21.21 8.80
N ALA A 11 19.91 -22.43 9.06
CA ALA A 11 19.66 -22.92 10.42
C ALA A 11 20.94 -22.96 11.27
N ARG A 12 22.07 -23.40 10.69
CA ARG A 12 23.36 -23.39 11.38
C ARG A 12 23.81 -21.98 11.72
N SER A 13 23.73 -21.05 10.77
CA SER A 13 24.09 -19.65 11.00
C SER A 13 23.21 -19.00 12.07
N LEU A 14 21.89 -19.25 12.07
CA LEU A 14 21.00 -18.77 13.12
C LEU A 14 21.37 -19.35 14.50
N ALA A 15 21.67 -20.64 14.58
CA ALA A 15 22.10 -21.28 15.82
C ALA A 15 23.44 -20.72 16.35
N GLU A 16 24.40 -20.45 15.46
CA GLU A 16 25.67 -19.83 15.82
C GLU A 16 25.49 -18.39 16.32
N ILE A 17 24.65 -17.59 15.66
CA ILE A 17 24.33 -16.21 16.09
C ILE A 17 23.66 -16.21 17.47
N LEU A 18 22.68 -17.11 17.69
CA LEU A 18 22.02 -17.27 18.99
C LEU A 18 23.03 -17.65 20.09
N ARG A 19 23.90 -18.61 19.81
CA ARG A 19 24.93 -19.07 20.77
C ARG A 19 25.92 -17.98 21.13
N MET A 20 26.27 -17.11 20.19
CA MET A 20 27.21 -15.99 20.41
C MET A 20 26.55 -14.80 21.13
N GLY A 21 25.23 -14.85 21.36
CA GLY A 21 24.48 -13.72 21.93
C GLY A 21 24.42 -12.52 20.98
N TRP A 22 24.65 -12.73 19.69
CA TRP A 22 24.67 -11.66 18.68
C TRP A 22 23.26 -11.32 18.15
N CYS A 23 22.23 -11.97 18.68
CA CYS A 23 20.83 -11.61 18.46
C CYS A 23 20.28 -10.83 19.66
N ARG A 24 19.61 -9.72 19.38
CA ARG A 24 18.74 -9.04 20.35
C ARG A 24 17.34 -9.62 20.22
N GLU A 25 16.69 -9.90 21.35
CA GLU A 25 15.30 -10.32 21.36
C GLU A 25 14.40 -9.22 20.79
N VAL A 26 13.49 -9.60 19.89
CA VAL A 26 12.54 -8.69 19.26
C VAL A 26 11.13 -9.17 19.59
N VAL A 27 10.34 -8.30 20.18
CA VAL A 27 8.91 -8.58 20.45
C VAL A 27 8.17 -8.68 19.12
N ALA A 28 7.55 -9.85 18.90
CA ALA A 28 6.68 -10.10 17.77
C ALA A 28 5.43 -9.22 17.87
N LYS A 29 4.97 -8.67 16.74
CA LYS A 29 3.73 -7.90 16.73
C LYS A 29 2.53 -8.82 16.94
N SER A 30 1.50 -8.29 17.59
CA SER A 30 0.21 -8.93 17.73
C SER A 30 -0.41 -9.25 16.37
N PHE A 31 -1.22 -10.31 16.33
CA PHE A 31 -1.99 -10.66 15.13
C PHE A 31 -2.86 -9.50 14.65
N THR A 32 -3.50 -8.78 15.59
CA THR A 32 -4.31 -7.61 15.26
C THR A 32 -3.50 -6.51 14.57
N SER A 33 -2.26 -6.25 15.02
CA SER A 33 -1.37 -5.31 14.34
C SER A 33 -0.95 -5.80 12.95
N HIS A 34 -0.73 -7.11 12.78
CA HIS A 34 -0.51 -7.69 11.46
C HIS A 34 -1.72 -7.55 10.53
N GLU A 35 -2.95 -7.79 11.00
CA GLU A 35 -4.19 -7.61 10.23
C GLU A 35 -4.38 -6.17 9.77
N ARG A 36 -4.16 -5.21 10.67
CA ARG A 36 -4.24 -3.78 10.36
C ARG A 36 -3.18 -3.37 9.32
N LEU A 37 -1.95 -3.85 9.45
CA LEU A 37 -0.89 -3.61 8.46
C LEU A 37 -1.19 -4.28 7.12
N ALA A 38 -1.77 -5.48 7.11
CA ALA A 38 -2.19 -6.17 5.91
C ALA A 38 -3.29 -5.39 5.17
N LEU A 39 -4.26 -4.82 5.89
CA LEU A 39 -5.28 -3.93 5.33
C LEU A 39 -4.64 -2.72 4.63
N LEU A 40 -3.68 -2.05 5.28
CA LEU A 40 -2.97 -0.91 4.69
C LEU A 40 -2.11 -1.32 3.48
N ALA A 41 -1.46 -2.48 3.54
CA ALA A 41 -0.64 -3.01 2.46
C ALA A 41 -1.50 -3.35 1.23
N ALA A 42 -2.65 -4.00 1.42
CA ALA A 42 -3.60 -4.30 0.36
C ALA A 42 -4.09 -3.01 -0.32
N ARG A 43 -4.46 -1.99 0.48
CA ARG A 43 -4.85 -0.68 -0.05
C ARG A 43 -3.73 -0.04 -0.87
N ARG A 44 -2.50 -0.02 -0.33
CA ARG A 44 -1.34 0.55 -1.02
C ARG A 44 -1.09 -0.16 -2.36
N ARG A 45 -1.20 -1.48 -2.39
CA ARG A 45 -1.06 -2.28 -3.62
C ARG A 45 -2.10 -1.89 -4.66
N LEU A 46 -3.37 -1.76 -4.29
CA LEU A 46 -4.43 -1.36 -5.23
C LEU A 46 -4.27 0.09 -5.72
N VAL A 47 -3.83 1.00 -4.87
CA VAL A 47 -3.51 2.39 -5.28
C VAL A 47 -2.38 2.41 -6.30
N ASN A 48 -1.34 1.59 -6.12
CA ASN A 48 -0.25 1.47 -7.10
C ASN A 48 -0.78 0.91 -8.42
N ILE A 49 -1.53 -0.20 -8.40
CA ILE A 49 -2.14 -0.78 -9.61
C ILE A 49 -3.01 0.24 -10.36
N ARG A 50 -3.83 1.02 -9.65
CA ARG A 50 -4.61 2.10 -10.26
C ARG A 50 -3.71 3.11 -10.99
N THR A 51 -2.60 3.49 -10.36
CA THR A 51 -1.64 4.45 -10.91
C THR A 51 -0.91 3.89 -12.12
N ASP A 52 -0.56 2.60 -12.09
CA ASP A 52 0.04 1.89 -13.21
C ASP A 52 -0.93 1.82 -14.40
N LEU A 53 -2.22 1.55 -14.16
CA LEU A 53 -3.25 1.59 -15.20
C LEU A 53 -3.42 2.99 -15.81
N ASP A 54 -3.37 4.05 -14.98
CA ASP A 54 -3.38 5.44 -15.45
C ASP A 54 -2.15 5.77 -16.31
N ALA A 55 -0.98 5.28 -15.91
CA ALA A 55 0.25 5.44 -16.68
C ALA A 55 0.17 4.67 -18.01
N GLN A 56 -0.34 3.43 -17.99
CA GLN A 56 -0.50 2.60 -19.17
C GLN A 56 -1.48 3.21 -20.19
N LEU A 57 -2.63 3.72 -19.73
CA LEU A 57 -3.59 4.43 -20.58
C LEU A 57 -2.95 5.66 -21.23
N ARG A 58 -2.17 6.44 -20.47
CA ARG A 58 -1.46 7.61 -20.98
C ARG A 58 -0.38 7.22 -21.99
N GLY A 59 0.40 6.18 -21.72
CA GLY A 59 1.43 5.67 -22.62
C GLY A 59 0.84 5.17 -23.94
N LEU A 60 -0.20 4.35 -23.86
CA LEU A 60 -0.91 3.83 -25.04
C LEU A 60 -1.41 4.95 -25.96
N LEU A 61 -2.11 5.93 -25.39
CA LEU A 61 -2.69 7.03 -26.16
C LEU A 61 -1.61 7.96 -26.75
N LYS A 62 -0.53 8.21 -26.02
CA LYS A 62 0.58 9.05 -26.47
C LYS A 62 1.23 8.52 -27.76
N THR A 63 1.34 7.21 -27.93
CA THR A 63 1.89 6.59 -29.15
C THR A 63 1.13 6.97 -30.41
N PHE A 64 -0.17 7.26 -30.30
CA PHE A 64 -1.03 7.65 -31.43
C PHE A 64 -1.28 9.17 -31.49
N GLY A 65 -0.50 9.98 -30.78
CA GLY A 65 -0.67 11.44 -30.73
C GLY A 65 -1.86 11.91 -29.88
N LEU A 66 -2.52 11.01 -29.13
CA LEU A 66 -3.70 11.32 -28.33
C LEU A 66 -3.27 11.73 -26.91
N ILE A 67 -3.23 13.04 -26.63
CA ILE A 67 -2.70 13.55 -25.37
C ILE A 67 -3.80 13.67 -24.30
N LEU A 68 -3.70 12.82 -23.27
CA LEU A 68 -4.63 12.76 -22.14
C LEU A 68 -4.64 14.03 -21.27
N GLY A 69 -3.56 14.82 -21.27
CA GLY A 69 -3.42 16.03 -20.45
C GLY A 69 -3.32 15.74 -18.94
N LEU A 70 -3.24 16.82 -18.15
CA LEU A 70 -3.41 16.76 -16.70
C LEU A 70 -4.91 16.60 -16.41
N SER A 71 -5.28 15.59 -15.63
CA SER A 71 -6.67 15.45 -15.17
C SER A 71 -6.70 14.88 -13.76
N ASN A 72 -7.74 15.23 -13.01
CA ASN A 72 -8.08 14.53 -11.77
C ASN A 72 -8.24 13.03 -12.04
N THR A 73 -7.91 12.21 -11.04
CA THR A 73 -7.89 10.74 -11.14
C THR A 73 -9.19 10.17 -11.70
N ASP A 74 -10.35 10.74 -11.36
CA ASP A 74 -11.65 10.24 -11.81
C ASP A 74 -12.01 10.61 -13.25
N ALA A 75 -11.33 11.60 -13.83
CA ALA A 75 -11.57 12.06 -15.20
C ALA A 75 -10.69 11.34 -16.23
N VAL A 76 -9.62 10.64 -15.80
CA VAL A 76 -8.64 9.99 -16.69
C VAL A 76 -9.33 9.02 -17.65
N VAL A 77 -10.14 8.09 -17.14
CA VAL A 77 -10.81 7.07 -17.96
C VAL A 77 -11.76 7.69 -18.97
N ARG A 78 -12.66 8.57 -18.53
CA ARG A 78 -13.64 9.20 -19.42
C ARG A 78 -12.96 9.99 -20.53
N ARG A 79 -11.83 10.63 -20.23
CA ARG A 79 -11.04 11.37 -21.23
C ARG A 79 -10.30 10.43 -22.17
N ALA A 80 -9.73 9.34 -21.67
CA ALA A 80 -9.10 8.31 -22.47
C ALA A 80 -10.06 7.70 -23.49
N GLU A 81 -11.25 7.30 -23.04
CA GLU A 81 -12.31 6.74 -23.89
C GLU A 81 -12.76 7.74 -24.98
N ARG A 82 -12.89 9.03 -24.61
CA ARG A 82 -13.24 10.10 -25.56
C ARG A 82 -12.18 10.29 -26.65
N LEU A 83 -10.90 10.31 -26.25
CA LEU A 83 -9.79 10.48 -27.20
C LEU A 83 -9.68 9.30 -28.16
N ALA A 84 -10.00 8.09 -27.70
CA ALA A 84 -9.94 6.89 -28.53
C ALA A 84 -11.14 6.73 -29.49
N LYS A 85 -12.17 7.60 -29.42
CA LYS A 85 -13.47 7.43 -30.12
C LYS A 85 -13.39 7.35 -31.66
N GLY A 86 -12.26 7.69 -32.29
CA GLY A 86 -12.04 7.53 -33.73
C GLY A 86 -11.15 6.35 -34.14
N TYR A 87 -10.68 5.56 -33.17
CA TYR A 87 -9.65 4.52 -33.39
C TYR A 87 -10.16 3.18 -32.89
N PRO A 88 -10.80 2.33 -33.72
CA PRO A 88 -11.52 1.14 -33.26
C PRO A 88 -10.67 0.19 -32.40
N VAL A 89 -9.44 -0.10 -32.84
CA VAL A 89 -8.50 -0.97 -32.09
C VAL A 89 -8.11 -0.34 -30.75
N ILE A 90 -7.78 0.95 -30.75
CA ILE A 90 -7.34 1.65 -29.52
C ILE A 90 -8.51 1.83 -28.55
N SER A 91 -9.70 2.11 -29.06
CA SER A 91 -10.94 2.20 -28.29
C SER A 91 -11.21 0.90 -27.54
N ALA A 92 -11.07 -0.25 -28.21
CA ALA A 92 -11.23 -1.55 -27.58
C ALA A 92 -10.19 -1.78 -26.47
N LEU A 93 -8.91 -1.47 -26.71
CA LEU A 93 -7.85 -1.61 -25.70
C LEU A 93 -8.07 -0.69 -24.49
N VAL A 94 -8.40 0.59 -24.74
CA VAL A 94 -8.72 1.58 -23.70
C VAL A 94 -9.91 1.13 -22.88
N ALA A 95 -10.97 0.60 -23.51
CA ALA A 95 -12.16 0.12 -22.80
C ALA A 95 -11.84 -1.02 -21.82
N ARG A 96 -10.99 -1.99 -22.21
CA ARG A 96 -10.56 -3.09 -21.34
C ARG A 96 -9.74 -2.60 -20.14
N LEU A 97 -8.75 -1.74 -20.38
CA LEU A 97 -7.94 -1.15 -19.30
C LEU A 97 -8.79 -0.29 -18.36
N ALA A 98 -9.72 0.49 -18.92
CA ALA A 98 -10.66 1.31 -18.18
C ALA A 98 -11.57 0.48 -17.27
N GLU A 99 -12.04 -0.67 -17.73
CA GLU A 99 -12.88 -1.60 -16.97
C GLU A 99 -12.16 -2.13 -15.72
N VAL A 100 -10.96 -2.68 -15.90
CA VAL A 100 -10.13 -3.16 -14.78
C VAL A 100 -9.86 -2.04 -13.80
N ARG A 101 -9.51 -0.85 -14.31
CA ARG A 101 -9.24 0.31 -13.47
C ARG A 101 -10.46 0.74 -12.65
N ARG A 102 -11.66 0.75 -13.25
CA ARG A 102 -12.91 1.05 -12.51
C ARG A 102 -13.10 0.09 -11.33
N HIS A 103 -12.84 -1.20 -11.55
CA HIS A 103 -12.91 -2.19 -10.47
C HIS A 103 -11.88 -1.92 -9.37
N VAL A 104 -10.61 -1.64 -9.74
CA VAL A 104 -9.56 -1.31 -8.77
C VAL A 104 -9.92 -0.07 -7.94
N VAL A 105 -10.46 0.98 -8.56
CA VAL A 105 -10.93 2.18 -7.84
C VAL A 105 -12.04 1.83 -6.85
N ALA A 106 -13.00 1.00 -7.25
CA ALA A 106 -14.08 0.56 -6.36
C ALA A 106 -13.54 -0.22 -5.14
N GLN A 107 -12.54 -1.08 -5.35
CA GLN A 107 -11.90 -1.84 -4.27
C GLN A 107 -11.06 -0.94 -3.35
N VAL A 108 -10.33 0.05 -3.88
CA VAL A 108 -9.65 1.06 -3.04
C VAL A 108 -10.67 1.80 -2.16
N ALA A 109 -11.81 2.20 -2.72
CA ALA A 109 -12.87 2.86 -1.96
C ALA A 109 -13.52 1.94 -0.91
N ALA A 110 -13.58 0.63 -1.16
CA ALA A 110 -14.02 -0.35 -0.16
C ALA A 110 -13.04 -0.42 1.01
N LEU A 111 -11.74 -0.60 0.75
CA LEU A 111 -10.71 -0.61 1.80
C LEU A 111 -10.63 0.71 2.57
N ASP A 112 -10.84 1.84 1.89
CA ASP A 112 -10.96 3.15 2.53
C ASP A 112 -12.14 3.22 3.51
N ARG A 113 -13.26 2.53 3.22
CA ARG A 113 -14.39 2.43 4.16
C ARG A 113 -14.06 1.53 5.34
N ASP A 114 -13.35 0.43 5.12
CA ASP A 114 -12.94 -0.49 6.18
C ASP A 114 -11.95 0.18 7.15
N ILE A 115 -10.97 0.94 6.63
CA ILE A 115 -10.06 1.74 7.46
C ILE A 115 -10.83 2.78 8.29
N ARG A 116 -11.81 3.47 7.70
CA ARG A 116 -12.65 4.42 8.46
C ARG A 116 -13.46 3.72 9.54
N ARG A 117 -13.94 2.49 9.30
CA ARG A 117 -14.67 1.70 10.30
C ARG A 117 -13.75 1.33 11.46
N LEU A 118 -12.54 0.84 11.16
CA LEU A 118 -11.51 0.53 12.15
C LEU A 118 -11.17 1.74 13.03
N VAL A 119 -10.97 2.91 12.42
CA VAL A 119 -10.71 4.16 13.18
C VAL A 119 -11.88 4.52 14.10
N ARG A 120 -13.12 4.26 13.70
CA ARG A 120 -14.30 4.57 14.52
C ARG A 120 -14.46 3.63 15.70
N SER A 121 -14.05 2.36 15.56
CA SER A 121 -14.14 1.36 16.63
C SER A 121 -13.04 1.46 17.69
N GLU A 122 -11.92 2.14 17.38
CA GLU A 122 -10.73 2.16 18.23
C GLU A 122 -10.46 3.57 18.82
N PRO A 123 -10.66 3.78 20.13
CA PRO A 123 -10.40 5.07 20.77
C PRO A 123 -8.97 5.62 20.57
N PRO A 124 -7.88 4.82 20.59
CA PRO A 124 -6.53 5.33 20.34
C PRO A 124 -6.36 5.99 18.97
N LEU A 125 -6.99 5.43 17.93
CA LEU A 125 -6.89 5.96 16.56
C LEU A 125 -7.56 7.34 16.43
N LYS A 126 -8.67 7.57 17.13
CA LYS A 126 -9.32 8.90 17.18
C LYS A 126 -8.42 9.94 17.83
N ARG A 127 -7.72 9.57 18.91
CA ARG A 127 -6.76 10.47 19.58
C ARG A 127 -5.60 10.84 18.67
N PHE A 128 -5.03 9.87 17.94
CA PHE A 128 -3.97 10.16 16.97
C PHE A 128 -4.43 11.13 15.88
N MET A 129 -5.66 10.99 15.41
CA MET A 129 -6.21 11.89 14.39
C MET A 129 -6.55 13.31 14.89
N ALA A 130 -6.50 13.58 16.19
CA ALA A 130 -6.58 14.93 16.72
C ALA A 130 -5.29 15.73 16.48
N VAL A 131 -4.17 15.04 16.21
CA VAL A 131 -2.91 15.68 15.85
C VAL A 131 -3.00 16.25 14.43
N PRO A 132 -2.58 17.51 14.20
CA PRO A 132 -2.58 18.10 12.87
C PRO A 132 -1.86 17.22 11.83
N ASN A 133 -2.48 17.08 10.66
CA ASN A 133 -1.99 16.27 9.54
C ASN A 133 -1.94 14.74 9.76
N VAL A 134 -2.45 14.22 10.88
CA VAL A 134 -2.56 12.77 11.10
C VAL A 134 -3.91 12.26 10.60
N GLY A 135 -3.88 11.60 9.43
CA GLY A 135 -5.06 10.97 8.84
C GLY A 135 -5.27 9.50 9.29
N PRO A 136 -6.39 8.88 8.87
CA PRO A 136 -6.72 7.48 9.20
C PRO A 136 -5.61 6.47 8.89
N ILE A 137 -4.99 6.62 7.72
CA ILE A 137 -3.92 5.71 7.27
C ILE A 137 -2.71 5.83 8.18
N THR A 138 -2.27 7.06 8.46
CA THR A 138 -1.11 7.34 9.32
C THR A 138 -1.37 6.87 10.74
N ALA A 139 -2.56 7.13 11.30
CA ALA A 139 -2.93 6.69 12.63
C ALA A 139 -2.91 5.16 12.77
N VAL A 140 -3.51 4.44 11.82
CA VAL A 140 -3.53 2.97 11.81
C VAL A 140 -2.11 2.41 11.64
N ALA A 141 -1.33 2.98 10.72
CA ALA A 141 0.05 2.56 10.48
C ALA A 141 0.89 2.72 11.75
N PHE A 142 0.80 3.88 12.41
CA PHE A 142 1.55 4.17 13.62
C PHE A 142 1.15 3.22 14.75
N LEU A 143 -0.15 3.13 15.08
CA LEU A 143 -0.63 2.23 16.13
C LEU A 143 -0.15 0.79 15.92
N SER A 144 -0.28 0.28 14.69
CA SER A 144 0.05 -1.11 14.37
C SER A 144 1.56 -1.37 14.25
N THR A 145 2.35 -0.33 14.01
CA THR A 145 3.82 -0.42 13.97
C THR A 145 4.41 -0.43 15.37
N ILE A 146 3.88 0.42 16.25
CA ILE A 146 4.29 0.49 17.66
C ILE A 146 3.78 -0.72 18.43
N ASP A 147 2.49 -1.06 18.24
CA ASP A 147 1.76 -2.15 18.89
C ASP A 147 1.76 -2.05 20.42
N GLU A 148 2.88 -2.41 21.05
CA GLU A 148 3.16 -2.24 22.48
C GLU A 148 4.06 -1.01 22.70
N PRO A 149 3.52 0.12 23.20
CA PRO A 149 4.30 1.35 23.39
C PRO A 149 5.28 1.27 24.55
N GLU A 150 5.00 0.47 25.58
CA GLU A 150 5.82 0.33 26.80
C GLU A 150 7.20 -0.30 26.53
N ARG A 151 7.38 -0.94 25.36
CA ARG A 151 8.67 -1.41 24.86
C ARG A 151 9.70 -0.29 24.67
N PHE A 152 9.25 0.94 24.47
CA PHE A 152 10.12 2.08 24.22
C PHE A 152 10.20 2.95 25.47
N LYS A 153 11.43 3.15 25.98
CA LYS A 153 11.65 4.01 27.16
C LYS A 153 11.47 5.48 26.82
N HIS A 154 11.87 5.86 25.60
CA HIS A 154 11.80 7.21 25.11
C HIS A 154 11.22 7.25 23.69
N ALA A 155 10.56 8.36 23.33
CA ALA A 155 10.01 8.54 21.99
C ALA A 155 11.05 8.40 20.87
N ARG A 156 12.31 8.82 21.13
CA ARG A 156 13.44 8.69 20.20
C ARG A 156 13.86 7.24 19.94
N ASP A 157 13.38 6.28 20.73
CA ASP A 157 13.72 4.87 20.54
C ASP A 157 12.86 4.20 19.46
N VAL A 158 11.78 4.87 19.02
CA VAL A 158 10.83 4.39 18.00
C VAL A 158 11.39 4.49 16.58
N GLY A 159 12.22 5.51 16.32
CA GLY A 159 12.81 5.77 15.02
C GLY A 159 13.88 6.88 15.11
N PRO A 160 14.80 6.94 14.12
CA PRO A 160 15.90 7.91 14.08
C PRO A 160 15.42 9.35 13.88
#